data_AF-A0A1H9TAN4-F1
#
_entry.id   AF-A0A1H9TAN4-F1
#
_cell.length_a   1.000
_cell.length_b   1.000
_cell.length_c   1.000
_cell.angle_alpha   90.00
_cell.angle_beta   90.00
_cell.angle_gamma   90.00
#
_symmetry.space_group_name_H-M   'P 1'
#
loop_
_entity.id
_entity.type
_entity.pdbx_description
1 polymer ?
#
loop_
_entity_poly.entity_id
_entity_poly.type
_entity_poly.pdbx_seq_one_letter_code
_entity_poly.pdbx_strand_id
1 'polypeptide(L)'
;MPLNPEFRGLPAVPPERDDQVVTGLLPHEPLTFQTPEGLDSLNEPVCVVTGQRGVGKTQLAAAYARQRVHDGWLVAWIGAETAGQLAAGLVELADRLGLYRPEDGTEITLARVRNHLRTRSGRALLVFDNVVSLDAVRPHLPSVSTCQVVITTTARGSQLGRDVPVEVFTPEVAARFLRHATGLDGDATELAAELGHLPLALAQAAARIKRARWDYARYLERFREFPAAEHLVRRDGDPYPIGAATAILMALEPFRDSELVRVLSVLSPDGVPRDLLGDDDELLDLHEASLVEFAGDSSVRMHRLVQRVVRDQGDWVALAAGLLLHRVDFDGDELVRQVEALWANTDERQMSKNVLLLRLWEAGHLGSTARFDEAGVIAEEVYAEGLARLGDDEDFLLAARQVASVVGQADLLPRLRIDLVTSREVHGTDHPLALGSARVLAQHSVRKGRAEEAVSVLEQALEPWRGEPVEAEHFGALDDLGAAYTLTGRAAEAVVVLERSLDVRPEALYTQSLLSDACGALGRFADARRLCEEVWDAYRGTAGPGHPATLFAAGKLGSALFLNGEPDLARSLLLVVRAIGTDLLGPDHLVVTAAEGALRIVRQD
;
A
#
# COMPACT_ATOMS: atom_id res chain seq x y z
N MET A 1 -9.00 -15.57 -13.66
CA MET A 1 -9.89 -16.72 -13.97
C MET A 1 -11.28 -16.16 -14.23
N PRO A 2 -12.07 -16.61 -15.22
CA PRO A 2 -13.39 -16.04 -15.44
C PRO A 2 -14.30 -16.36 -14.23
N LEU A 3 -15.02 -15.34 -13.75
CA LEU A 3 -15.89 -15.36 -12.57
C LEU A 3 -16.80 -16.60 -12.49
N ASN A 4 -16.90 -17.21 -11.30
CA ASN A 4 -17.78 -18.34 -11.01
C ASN A 4 -19.26 -17.94 -11.26
N PRO A 5 -20.06 -18.72 -12.03
CA PRO A 5 -21.44 -18.39 -12.40
C PRO A 5 -22.41 -18.06 -11.26
N GLU A 6 -22.13 -18.49 -10.03
CA GLU A 6 -22.99 -18.23 -8.86
C GLU A 6 -22.90 -16.77 -8.36
N PHE A 7 -21.86 -16.01 -8.74
CA PHE A 7 -21.72 -14.59 -8.40
C PHE A 7 -22.68 -13.65 -9.15
N ARG A 8 -23.49 -14.15 -10.09
CA ARG A 8 -24.51 -13.35 -10.81
C ARG A 8 -25.76 -13.03 -10.00
N GLY A 9 -25.89 -13.57 -8.78
CA GLY A 9 -27.11 -13.45 -7.96
C GLY A 9 -27.18 -12.26 -7.01
N LEU A 10 -26.08 -11.54 -6.77
CA LEU A 10 -26.06 -10.34 -5.92
C LEU A 10 -26.37 -9.09 -6.78
N PRO A 11 -27.13 -8.10 -6.29
CA PRO A 11 -27.35 -6.86 -7.03
C PRO A 11 -26.00 -6.14 -7.15
N ALA A 12 -25.34 -6.34 -8.29
CA ALA A 12 -24.09 -5.69 -8.61
C ALA A 12 -24.29 -4.16 -8.60
N VAL A 13 -23.24 -3.41 -8.27
CA VAL A 13 -23.09 -2.02 -8.76
C VAL A 13 -23.48 -2.05 -10.24
N PRO A 14 -24.42 -1.19 -10.71
CA PRO A 14 -24.84 -1.23 -12.11
C PRO A 14 -23.61 -1.16 -13.02
N PRO A 15 -23.50 -1.99 -14.06
CA PRO A 15 -22.32 -2.00 -14.92
C PRO A 15 -22.10 -0.59 -15.48
N GLU A 16 -20.84 -0.14 -15.45
CA GLU A 16 -20.45 1.16 -15.98
C GLU A 16 -20.88 1.27 -17.45
N ARG A 17 -21.44 2.42 -17.83
CA ARG A 17 -21.62 2.76 -19.25
C ARG A 17 -20.27 3.18 -19.83
N ASP A 18 -20.05 2.97 -21.13
CA ASP A 18 -18.77 3.26 -21.80
C ASP A 18 -18.22 4.71 -21.58
N ASP A 19 -19.08 5.67 -21.28
CA ASP A 19 -18.73 7.08 -21.00
C ASP A 19 -18.85 7.49 -19.51
N GLN A 20 -19.04 6.52 -18.60
CA GLN A 20 -19.26 6.73 -17.18
C GLN A 20 -18.03 6.32 -16.35
N VAL A 21 -17.69 7.15 -15.37
CA VAL A 21 -16.61 6.85 -14.42
C VAL A 21 -17.21 6.54 -13.06
N VAL A 22 -17.06 5.29 -12.61
CA VAL A 22 -17.20 4.89 -11.21
C VAL A 22 -15.80 4.49 -10.71
N THR A 23 -15.46 4.92 -9.50
CA THR A 23 -14.13 4.68 -8.90
C THR A 23 -14.25 4.53 -7.39
N GLY A 24 -13.32 3.78 -6.81
CA GLY A 24 -13.29 3.42 -5.40
C GLY A 24 -14.22 2.27 -5.02
N LEU A 25 -14.10 1.84 -3.78
CA LEU A 25 -14.76 0.64 -3.23
C LEU A 25 -16.18 0.93 -2.76
N LEU A 26 -17.07 1.26 -3.71
CA LEU A 26 -18.51 1.41 -3.49
C LEU A 26 -19.10 0.08 -2.96
N PRO A 27 -19.72 0.07 -1.76
CA PRO A 27 -20.35 -1.13 -1.22
C PRO A 27 -21.50 -1.61 -2.10
N HIS A 28 -21.62 -2.94 -2.27
CA HIS A 28 -22.78 -3.56 -2.89
C HIS A 28 -24.03 -3.39 -2.02
N GLU A 29 -25.19 -3.68 -2.59
CA GLU A 29 -26.43 -3.70 -1.84
C GLU A 29 -26.47 -4.93 -0.91
N PRO A 30 -26.62 -4.75 0.42
CA PRO A 30 -26.76 -5.87 1.34
C PRO A 30 -27.98 -6.75 1.01
N LEU A 31 -27.90 -8.05 1.29
CA LEU A 31 -28.99 -9.02 1.04
C LEU A 31 -30.33 -8.65 1.68
N THR A 32 -30.30 -7.94 2.81
CA THR A 32 -31.49 -7.53 3.57
C THR A 32 -31.72 -6.02 3.51
N PHE A 33 -31.15 -5.35 2.51
CA PHE A 33 -31.24 -3.89 2.39
C PHE A 33 -32.68 -3.42 2.24
N GLN A 34 -33.03 -2.40 3.02
CA GLN A 34 -34.24 -1.62 2.81
C GLN A 34 -33.81 -0.22 2.43
N THR A 35 -34.34 0.29 1.33
CA THR A 35 -34.07 1.67 0.88
C THR A 35 -34.41 2.63 2.03
N PRO A 36 -33.41 3.35 2.59
CA PRO A 36 -33.64 4.22 3.73
C PRO A 36 -34.61 5.33 3.34
N GLU A 37 -35.55 5.63 4.23
CA GLU A 37 -36.33 6.86 4.12
C GLU A 37 -35.36 8.06 4.20
N GLY A 38 -35.49 9.00 3.25
CA GLY A 38 -34.66 10.22 3.25
C GLY A 38 -33.50 10.27 2.26
N LEU A 39 -33.43 9.40 1.24
CA LEU A 39 -32.50 9.59 0.12
C LEU A 39 -32.61 10.99 -0.52
N ASP A 40 -33.82 11.55 -0.57
CA ASP A 40 -34.04 12.90 -1.09
C ASP A 40 -33.34 14.01 -0.28
N SER A 41 -33.01 13.74 0.99
CA SER A 41 -32.26 14.68 1.83
C SER A 41 -30.81 14.85 1.38
N LEU A 42 -30.31 13.92 0.55
CA LEU A 42 -28.96 13.95 -0.04
C LEU A 42 -28.88 14.71 -1.37
N ASN A 43 -29.99 15.30 -1.83
CA ASN A 43 -30.04 16.06 -3.09
C ASN A 43 -29.36 17.44 -3.03
N GLU A 44 -28.96 17.92 -1.85
CA GLU A 44 -28.25 19.19 -1.71
C GLU A 44 -26.81 19.10 -2.26
N PRO A 45 -26.16 20.24 -2.58
CA PRO A 45 -24.80 20.22 -3.11
C PRO A 45 -23.77 19.57 -2.19
N VAL A 46 -23.89 19.77 -0.88
CA VAL A 46 -23.03 19.14 0.14
C VAL A 46 -23.90 18.66 1.29
N CYS A 47 -23.85 17.35 1.55
CA CYS A 47 -24.55 16.69 2.64
C CYS A 47 -23.56 16.03 3.58
N VAL A 48 -23.73 16.24 4.88
CA VAL A 48 -22.92 15.62 5.94
C VAL A 48 -23.80 14.67 6.73
N VAL A 49 -23.64 13.38 6.43
CA VAL A 49 -24.33 12.27 7.06
C VAL A 49 -23.67 11.97 8.40
N THR A 50 -24.37 12.28 9.49
CA THR A 50 -23.86 12.16 10.86
C THR A 50 -24.60 11.10 11.63
N GLY A 51 -23.99 10.52 12.68
CA GLY A 51 -24.62 9.45 13.46
C GLY A 51 -23.62 8.52 14.12
N GLN A 52 -24.10 7.68 15.04
CA GLN A 52 -23.26 6.73 15.78
C GLN A 52 -22.68 5.63 14.87
N ARG A 53 -21.71 4.85 15.35
CA ARG A 53 -21.15 3.73 14.56
C ARG A 53 -22.21 2.64 14.38
N GLY A 54 -22.28 2.00 13.21
CA GLY A 54 -23.22 0.91 12.93
C GLY A 54 -24.68 1.32 12.63
N VAL A 55 -25.03 2.61 12.66
CA VAL A 55 -26.40 3.09 12.33
C VAL A 55 -26.72 3.09 10.82
N GLY A 56 -25.74 2.77 9.96
CA GLY A 56 -25.97 2.66 8.51
C GLY A 56 -25.67 3.91 7.68
N LYS A 57 -24.86 4.87 8.17
CA LYS A 57 -24.46 6.06 7.40
C LYS A 57 -23.84 5.72 6.03
N THR A 58 -22.86 4.81 6.06
CA THR A 58 -22.19 4.30 4.85
C THR A 58 -23.19 3.63 3.91
N GLN A 59 -24.15 2.89 4.44
CA GLN A 59 -25.20 2.24 3.63
C GLN A 59 -26.17 3.25 3.00
N LEU A 60 -26.54 4.33 3.71
CA LEU A 60 -27.33 5.42 3.16
C LEU A 60 -26.59 6.13 2.01
N ALA A 61 -25.31 6.44 2.21
CA ALA A 61 -24.46 7.05 1.18
C ALA A 61 -24.26 6.12 -0.04
N ALA A 62 -24.05 4.82 0.20
CA ALA A 62 -23.90 3.82 -0.85
C ALA A 62 -25.18 3.64 -1.67
N ALA A 63 -26.34 3.64 -1.03
CA ALA A 63 -27.63 3.57 -1.72
C ALA A 63 -27.87 4.78 -2.62
N TYR A 64 -27.54 5.98 -2.13
CA TYR A 64 -27.58 7.18 -2.94
C TYR A 64 -26.60 7.12 -4.12
N ALA A 65 -25.36 6.68 -3.86
CA ALA A 65 -24.34 6.52 -4.87
C ALA A 65 -24.76 5.52 -5.97
N ARG A 66 -25.27 4.34 -5.60
CA ARG A 66 -25.80 3.34 -6.56
C ARG A 66 -26.92 3.92 -7.43
N GLN A 67 -27.83 4.71 -6.86
CA GLN A 67 -28.85 5.42 -7.63
C GLN A 67 -28.23 6.40 -8.64
N ARG A 68 -27.17 7.14 -8.25
CA ARG A 68 -26.46 8.05 -9.16
C ARG A 68 -25.65 7.34 -10.24
N VAL A 69 -25.10 6.16 -9.93
CA VAL A 69 -24.51 5.28 -10.94
C VAL A 69 -25.59 4.90 -11.97
N HIS A 70 -26.76 4.46 -11.53
CA HIS A 70 -27.87 4.13 -12.43
C HIS A 70 -28.33 5.34 -13.28
N ASP A 71 -28.33 6.55 -12.71
CA ASP A 71 -28.63 7.80 -13.40
C ASP A 71 -27.54 8.23 -14.42
N GLY A 72 -26.42 7.51 -14.50
CA GLY A 72 -25.31 7.78 -15.43
C GLY A 72 -24.36 8.89 -14.96
N TRP A 73 -24.30 9.17 -13.66
CA TRP A 73 -23.41 10.19 -13.11
C TRP A 73 -21.98 9.63 -12.98
N LEU A 74 -20.99 10.53 -12.96
CA LEU A 74 -19.69 10.18 -12.40
C LEU A 74 -19.87 9.96 -10.89
N VAL A 75 -19.34 8.85 -10.36
CA VAL A 75 -19.40 8.56 -8.92
C VAL A 75 -18.03 8.17 -8.41
N ALA A 76 -17.49 8.94 -7.47
CA ALA A 76 -16.22 8.60 -6.82
C ALA A 76 -16.46 8.29 -5.34
N TRP A 77 -16.13 7.07 -4.93
CA TRP A 77 -16.20 6.63 -3.55
C TRP A 77 -14.82 6.68 -2.90
N ILE A 78 -14.61 7.64 -2.00
CA ILE A 78 -13.28 7.96 -1.45
C ILE A 78 -13.28 7.67 0.05
N GLY A 79 -12.44 6.73 0.49
CA GLY A 79 -12.14 6.52 1.90
C GLY A 79 -11.38 7.73 2.46
N ALA A 80 -11.84 8.28 3.57
CA ALA A 80 -11.32 9.53 4.11
C ALA A 80 -11.06 9.46 5.64
N GLU A 81 -10.67 8.28 6.13
CA GLU A 81 -10.27 8.12 7.54
C GLU A 81 -8.94 8.80 7.82
N THR A 82 -7.98 8.62 6.90
CA THR A 82 -6.65 9.19 6.97
C THR A 82 -6.40 10.12 5.78
N ALA A 83 -5.43 11.02 5.92
CA ALA A 83 -5.02 11.89 4.82
C ALA A 83 -4.47 11.08 3.62
N GLY A 84 -3.77 9.97 3.88
CA GLY A 84 -3.26 9.06 2.84
C GLY A 84 -4.38 8.42 2.02
N GLN A 85 -5.42 7.90 2.69
CA GLN A 85 -6.59 7.33 1.99
C GLN A 85 -7.34 8.35 1.15
N LEU A 86 -7.56 9.55 1.72
CA LEU A 86 -8.22 10.65 1.02
C LEU A 86 -7.46 11.03 -0.26
N ALA A 87 -6.13 11.16 -0.15
CA ALA A 87 -5.28 11.47 -1.28
C ALA A 87 -5.28 10.34 -2.32
N ALA A 88 -5.12 9.08 -1.89
CA ALA A 88 -5.11 7.91 -2.76
C ALA A 88 -6.41 7.78 -3.58
N GLY A 89 -7.58 7.91 -2.95
CA GLY A 89 -8.87 7.83 -3.66
C GLY A 89 -9.09 8.98 -4.64
N LEU A 90 -8.55 10.17 -4.37
CA LEU A 90 -8.59 11.28 -5.32
C LEU A 90 -7.58 11.13 -6.47
N VAL A 91 -6.43 10.50 -6.23
CA VAL A 91 -5.47 10.13 -7.27
C VAL A 91 -6.04 9.03 -8.17
N GLU A 92 -6.73 8.04 -7.60
CA GLU A 92 -7.46 7.01 -8.35
C GLU A 92 -8.52 7.65 -9.27
N LEU A 93 -9.30 8.60 -8.75
CA LEU A 93 -10.23 9.39 -9.56
C LEU A 93 -9.51 10.16 -10.68
N ALA A 94 -8.33 10.73 -10.40
CA ALA A 94 -7.54 11.42 -11.42
C ALA A 94 -7.11 10.47 -12.54
N ASP A 95 -6.64 9.28 -12.18
CA ASP A 95 -6.20 8.25 -13.13
C ASP A 95 -7.36 7.77 -14.01
N ARG A 96 -8.50 7.43 -13.40
CA ARG A 96 -9.73 7.05 -14.12
C ARG A 96 -10.27 8.13 -15.06
N LEU A 97 -9.95 9.40 -14.79
CA LEU A 97 -10.29 10.53 -15.65
C LEU A 97 -9.20 10.88 -16.69
N GLY A 98 -8.07 10.16 -16.71
CA GLY A 98 -6.91 10.45 -17.56
C GLY A 98 -6.21 11.77 -17.22
N LEU A 99 -6.30 12.21 -15.95
CA LEU A 99 -5.74 13.45 -15.44
C LEU A 99 -4.44 13.23 -14.65
N TYR A 100 -4.21 12.00 -14.19
CA TYR A 100 -3.00 11.61 -13.49
C TYR A 100 -1.79 11.70 -14.43
N ARG A 101 -0.69 12.24 -13.90
CA ARG A 101 0.62 12.17 -14.53
C ARG A 101 1.64 11.80 -13.48
N PRO A 102 2.53 10.82 -13.73
CA PRO A 102 3.52 10.39 -12.76
C PRO A 102 4.48 11.51 -12.32
N GLU A 103 4.76 12.48 -13.20
CA GLU A 103 5.66 13.61 -12.88
C GLU A 103 5.07 14.65 -11.91
N ASP A 104 3.76 14.62 -11.69
CA ASP A 104 3.07 15.61 -10.88
C ASP A 104 2.92 15.11 -9.44
N GLY A 105 3.45 15.91 -8.50
CA GLY A 105 3.18 15.68 -7.09
C GLY A 105 1.69 15.69 -6.78
N THR A 106 1.28 14.98 -5.72
CA THR A 106 -0.12 14.79 -5.31
C THR A 106 -0.94 16.08 -5.37
N GLU A 107 -0.44 17.19 -4.84
CA GLU A 107 -1.15 18.48 -4.86
C GLU A 107 -1.51 19.00 -6.26
N ILE A 108 -0.63 18.81 -7.25
CA ILE A 108 -0.89 19.22 -8.64
C ILE A 108 -1.98 18.32 -9.24
N THR A 109 -1.89 17.01 -9.01
CA THR A 109 -2.91 16.04 -9.43
C THR A 109 -4.27 16.38 -8.82
N LEU A 110 -4.33 16.65 -7.52
CA LEU A 110 -5.55 17.06 -6.82
C LEU A 110 -6.08 18.42 -7.33
N ALA A 111 -5.21 19.36 -7.71
CA ALA A 111 -5.62 20.61 -8.35
C ALA A 111 -6.28 20.38 -9.72
N ARG A 112 -5.79 19.42 -10.51
CA ARG A 112 -6.40 19.06 -11.80
C ARG A 112 -7.77 18.42 -11.64
N VAL A 113 -7.92 17.48 -10.70
CA VAL A 113 -9.23 16.88 -10.39
C VAL A 113 -10.23 17.98 -10.02
N ARG A 114 -9.86 18.90 -9.13
CA ARG A 114 -10.69 20.06 -8.76
C ARG A 114 -11.07 20.90 -9.98
N ASN A 115 -10.12 21.22 -10.86
CA ASN A 115 -10.38 22.01 -12.06
C ASN A 115 -11.29 21.27 -13.07
N HIS A 116 -11.09 19.97 -13.24
CA HIS A 116 -11.92 19.13 -14.10
C HIS A 116 -13.35 19.08 -13.60
N LEU A 117 -13.56 18.80 -12.30
CA LEU A 117 -14.90 18.79 -11.70
C LEU A 117 -15.61 20.13 -11.82
N ARG A 118 -14.87 21.25 -11.74
CA ARG A 118 -15.43 22.60 -11.92
C ARG A 118 -15.87 22.92 -13.36
N THR A 119 -15.20 22.34 -14.36
CA THR A 119 -15.41 22.66 -15.78
C THR A 119 -16.22 21.60 -16.53
N ARG A 120 -16.47 20.45 -15.89
CA ARG A 120 -17.28 19.35 -16.42
C ARG A 120 -18.75 19.77 -16.64
N SER A 121 -19.31 19.34 -17.76
CA SER A 121 -20.72 19.57 -18.13
C SER A 121 -21.68 18.50 -17.54
N GLY A 122 -21.19 17.29 -17.30
CA GLY A 122 -21.94 16.19 -16.70
C GLY A 122 -22.02 16.25 -15.17
N ARG A 123 -23.02 15.57 -14.58
CA ARG A 123 -23.18 15.48 -13.13
C ARG A 123 -22.16 14.54 -12.51
N ALA A 124 -21.74 14.87 -11.29
CA ALA A 124 -20.80 14.10 -10.50
C ALA A 124 -21.27 13.98 -9.04
N LEU A 125 -20.93 12.87 -8.41
CA LEU A 125 -21.07 12.65 -6.99
C LEU A 125 -19.71 12.25 -6.41
N LEU A 126 -19.25 12.98 -5.40
CA LEU A 126 -18.13 12.55 -4.56
C LEU A 126 -18.69 12.07 -3.23
N VAL A 127 -18.34 10.86 -2.82
CA VAL A 127 -18.64 10.34 -1.48
C VAL A 127 -17.33 10.27 -0.70
N PHE A 128 -17.22 11.02 0.39
CA PHE A 128 -16.13 10.89 1.35
C PHE A 128 -16.63 10.04 2.53
N ASP A 129 -16.23 8.78 2.56
CA ASP A 129 -16.68 7.82 3.57
C ASP A 129 -15.72 7.79 4.76
N ASN A 130 -16.30 7.72 5.96
CA ASN A 130 -15.61 7.64 7.24
C ASN A 130 -14.66 8.82 7.51
N VAL A 131 -15.14 10.04 7.30
CA VAL A 131 -14.37 11.25 7.61
C VAL A 131 -14.18 11.40 9.11
N VAL A 132 -12.92 11.43 9.56
CA VAL A 132 -12.55 11.73 10.96
C VAL A 132 -12.42 13.23 11.17
N SER A 133 -11.78 13.95 10.24
CA SER A 133 -11.59 15.40 10.28
C SER A 133 -12.24 16.08 9.07
N LEU A 134 -13.28 16.87 9.34
CA LEU A 134 -13.97 17.64 8.29
C LEU A 134 -13.07 18.72 7.65
N ASP A 135 -12.11 19.24 8.40
CA ASP A 135 -11.14 20.22 7.90
C ASP A 135 -10.20 19.63 6.85
N ALA A 136 -9.91 18.32 6.92
CA ALA A 136 -9.10 17.64 5.92
C ALA A 136 -9.82 17.51 4.56
N VAL A 137 -11.15 17.38 4.56
CA VAL A 137 -11.94 17.22 3.33
C VAL A 137 -12.26 18.57 2.68
N ARG A 138 -12.38 19.63 3.49
CA ARG A 138 -12.77 20.99 3.06
C ARG A 138 -12.01 21.51 1.83
N PRO A 139 -10.67 21.34 1.68
CA PRO A 139 -9.92 21.81 0.51
C PRO A 139 -10.25 21.09 -0.81
N HIS A 140 -10.89 19.92 -0.72
CA HIS A 140 -11.22 19.06 -1.86
C HIS A 140 -12.68 19.23 -2.33
N LEU A 141 -13.48 20.04 -1.63
CA LEU A 141 -14.88 20.27 -1.99
C LEU A 141 -15.00 21.12 -3.27
N PRO A 142 -15.68 20.62 -4.32
CA PRO A 142 -15.90 21.37 -5.54
C PRO A 142 -16.88 22.52 -5.31
N SER A 143 -16.56 23.71 -5.82
CA SER A 143 -17.42 24.90 -5.73
C SER A 143 -18.36 25.03 -6.93
N VAL A 144 -19.08 23.96 -7.31
CA VAL A 144 -19.99 23.94 -8.47
C VAL A 144 -21.26 23.13 -8.21
N SER A 145 -22.39 23.54 -8.78
CA SER A 145 -23.69 22.89 -8.60
C SER A 145 -23.86 21.58 -9.37
N THR A 146 -22.96 21.27 -10.32
CA THR A 146 -22.96 20.02 -11.10
C THR A 146 -22.33 18.86 -10.33
N CYS A 147 -21.62 19.13 -9.24
CA CYS A 147 -21.03 18.13 -8.38
C CYS A 147 -21.72 18.13 -7.02
N GLN A 148 -22.31 17.01 -6.65
CA GLN A 148 -22.79 16.77 -5.29
C GLN A 148 -21.72 16.09 -4.45
N VAL A 149 -21.76 16.34 -3.15
CA VAL A 149 -20.86 15.75 -2.18
C VAL A 149 -21.65 15.14 -1.03
N VAL A 150 -21.34 13.89 -0.69
CA VAL A 150 -21.83 13.22 0.50
C VAL A 150 -20.65 12.89 1.39
N ILE A 151 -20.70 13.31 2.66
CA ILE A 151 -19.68 13.02 3.66
C ILE A 151 -20.30 12.13 4.74
N THR A 152 -19.71 10.99 5.07
CA THR A 152 -20.13 10.22 6.25
C THR A 152 -19.16 10.44 7.41
N THR A 153 -19.68 10.74 8.60
CA THR A 153 -18.83 11.00 9.79
C THR A 153 -19.56 10.70 11.09
N THR A 154 -18.81 10.47 12.16
CA THR A 154 -19.34 10.47 13.53
C THR A 154 -19.29 11.85 14.18
N ALA A 155 -18.58 12.82 13.59
CA ALA A 155 -18.55 14.19 14.07
C ALA A 155 -19.91 14.88 13.90
N ARG A 156 -20.25 15.83 14.78
CA ARG A 156 -21.49 16.62 14.73
C ARG A 156 -21.19 18.10 14.50
N GLY A 157 -22.15 18.82 13.94
CA GLY A 157 -22.09 20.27 13.78
C GLY A 157 -21.18 20.71 12.64
N SER A 158 -21.45 20.24 11.42
CA SER A 158 -20.67 20.67 10.28
C SER A 158 -21.11 22.07 9.83
N GLN A 159 -20.15 22.89 9.38
CA GLN A 159 -20.43 24.11 8.63
C GLN A 159 -20.19 23.94 7.12
N LEU A 160 -20.03 22.68 6.68
CA LEU A 160 -19.68 22.37 5.28
C LEU A 160 -20.89 22.22 4.37
N GLY A 161 -22.05 21.84 4.93
CA GLY A 161 -23.25 21.56 4.14
C GLY A 161 -24.46 21.26 5.01
N ARG A 162 -25.46 20.60 4.43
CA ARG A 162 -26.65 20.15 5.15
C ARG A 162 -26.31 18.96 6.03
N ASP A 163 -26.48 19.09 7.34
CA ASP A 163 -26.40 17.96 8.26
C ASP A 163 -27.61 17.03 8.07
N VAL A 164 -27.34 15.74 7.84
CA VAL A 164 -28.32 14.66 7.69
C VAL A 164 -28.08 13.65 8.82
N PRO A 165 -28.79 13.77 9.97
CA PRO A 165 -28.62 12.83 11.06
C PRO A 165 -29.22 11.46 10.70
N VAL A 166 -28.45 10.40 10.91
CA VAL A 166 -28.89 9.01 10.81
C VAL A 166 -28.94 8.43 12.22
N GLU A 167 -30.14 8.04 12.61
CA GLU A 167 -30.42 7.42 13.90
C GLU A 167 -30.60 5.91 13.74
N VAL A 168 -30.71 5.21 14.88
CA VAL A 168 -31.14 3.81 14.88
C VAL A 168 -32.55 3.70 14.28
N PHE A 169 -32.94 2.50 13.86
CA PHE A 169 -34.30 2.31 13.37
C PHE A 169 -35.33 2.59 14.47
N THR A 170 -36.51 3.08 14.06
CA THR A 170 -37.65 3.10 14.98
C THR A 170 -38.05 1.66 15.32
N PRO A 171 -38.70 1.41 16.47
CA PRO A 171 -39.15 0.07 16.84
C PRO A 171 -39.96 -0.63 15.73
N GLU A 172 -40.81 0.11 15.03
CA GLU A 172 -41.65 -0.39 13.94
C GLU A 172 -40.81 -0.79 12.72
N VAL A 173 -39.85 0.05 12.34
CA VAL A 173 -38.93 -0.23 11.22
C VAL A 173 -38.04 -1.42 11.55
N ALA A 174 -37.50 -1.50 12.77
CA ALA A 174 -36.64 -2.59 13.22
C ALA A 174 -37.38 -3.95 13.24
N ALA A 175 -38.61 -3.98 13.78
CA ALA A 175 -39.41 -5.19 13.79
C ALA A 175 -39.84 -5.61 12.38
N ARG A 176 -40.19 -4.64 11.51
CA ARG A 176 -40.49 -4.90 10.09
C ARG A 176 -39.28 -5.44 9.35
N PHE A 177 -38.10 -4.90 9.62
CA PHE A 177 -36.83 -5.37 9.06
C PHE A 177 -36.59 -6.84 9.42
N LEU A 178 -36.69 -7.22 10.71
CA LEU A 178 -36.49 -8.61 11.15
C LEU A 178 -37.49 -9.58 10.51
N ARG A 179 -38.77 -9.23 10.43
CA ARG A 179 -39.78 -10.06 9.75
C ARG A 179 -39.47 -10.28 8.29
N HIS A 180 -39.09 -9.21 7.59
CA HIS A 180 -38.72 -9.31 6.19
C HIS A 180 -37.46 -10.15 5.99
N ALA A 181 -36.40 -9.90 6.76
CA ALA A 181 -35.10 -10.55 6.63
C ALA A 181 -35.14 -12.05 7.00
N THR A 182 -35.96 -12.43 7.97
CA THR A 182 -36.09 -13.83 8.41
C THR A 182 -37.19 -14.60 7.69
N GLY A 183 -38.19 -13.91 7.10
CA GLY A 183 -39.38 -14.52 6.53
C GLY A 183 -40.37 -15.07 7.59
N LEU A 184 -40.27 -14.62 8.84
CA LEU A 184 -41.12 -15.06 9.95
C LEU A 184 -42.22 -14.04 10.28
N ASP A 185 -43.43 -14.54 10.54
CA ASP A 185 -44.61 -13.72 10.90
C ASP A 185 -44.72 -13.41 12.42
N GLY A 186 -43.77 -13.87 13.24
CA GLY A 186 -43.78 -13.68 14.70
C GLY A 186 -43.56 -12.23 15.16
N ASP A 187 -43.79 -11.98 16.46
CA ASP A 187 -43.46 -10.69 17.07
C ASP A 187 -41.93 -10.54 17.23
N ALA A 188 -41.35 -9.59 16.50
CA ALA A 188 -39.93 -9.28 16.50
C ALA A 188 -39.57 -8.07 17.37
N THR A 189 -40.54 -7.47 18.06
CA THR A 189 -40.38 -6.19 18.76
C THR A 189 -39.42 -6.30 19.94
N GLU A 190 -39.55 -7.36 20.73
CA GLU A 190 -38.66 -7.63 21.87
C GLU A 190 -37.22 -7.86 21.41
N LEU A 191 -37.02 -8.69 20.38
CA LEU A 191 -35.71 -8.91 19.79
C LEU A 191 -35.10 -7.62 19.22
N ALA A 192 -35.89 -6.82 18.53
CA ALA A 192 -35.43 -5.54 18.00
C ALA A 192 -34.93 -4.60 19.11
N ALA A 193 -35.60 -4.57 20.26
CA ALA A 193 -35.23 -3.75 21.41
C ALA A 193 -33.92 -4.23 22.06
N GLU A 194 -33.75 -5.54 22.26
CA GLU A 194 -32.51 -6.13 22.82
C GLU A 194 -31.29 -5.87 21.92
N LEU A 195 -31.51 -5.78 20.60
CA LEU A 195 -30.47 -5.44 19.62
C LEU A 195 -30.23 -3.92 19.49
N GLY A 196 -30.92 -3.10 20.30
CA GLY A 196 -30.79 -1.64 20.30
C GLY A 196 -31.25 -0.98 19.00
N HIS A 197 -32.09 -1.66 18.21
CA HIS A 197 -32.59 -1.20 16.92
C HIS A 197 -31.49 -0.84 15.89
N LEU A 198 -30.28 -1.37 16.07
CA LEU A 198 -29.14 -1.12 15.18
C LEU A 198 -29.25 -1.97 13.92
N PRO A 199 -29.26 -1.39 12.71
CA PRO A 199 -29.40 -2.14 11.45
C PRO A 199 -28.41 -3.28 11.30
N LEU A 200 -27.14 -3.06 11.66
CA LEU A 200 -26.09 -4.09 11.62
C LEU A 200 -26.40 -5.29 12.52
N ALA A 201 -26.81 -5.02 13.77
CA ALA A 201 -27.13 -6.07 14.75
C ALA A 201 -28.39 -6.85 14.33
N LEU A 202 -29.39 -6.15 13.78
CA LEU A 202 -30.61 -6.77 13.25
C LEU A 202 -30.29 -7.68 12.05
N ALA A 203 -29.43 -7.26 11.13
CA ALA A 203 -29.03 -8.06 9.97
C ALA A 203 -28.31 -9.36 10.39
N GLN A 204 -27.39 -9.26 11.34
CA GLN A 204 -26.65 -10.41 11.88
C GLN A 204 -27.55 -11.37 12.66
N ALA A 205 -28.46 -10.84 13.48
CA ALA A 205 -29.46 -11.67 14.16
C ALA A 205 -30.37 -12.39 13.16
N ALA A 206 -30.88 -11.68 12.15
CA ALA A 206 -31.72 -12.27 11.12
C ALA A 206 -30.99 -13.38 10.33
N ALA A 207 -29.75 -13.13 9.92
CA ALA A 207 -28.92 -14.11 9.24
C ALA A 207 -28.69 -15.36 10.11
N ARG A 208 -28.37 -15.17 11.40
CA ARG A 208 -28.18 -16.27 12.35
C ARG A 208 -29.47 -17.07 12.56
N ILE A 209 -30.61 -16.40 12.72
CA ILE A 209 -31.94 -17.03 12.84
C ILE A 209 -32.22 -17.91 11.63
N LYS A 210 -32.02 -17.38 10.41
CA LYS A 210 -32.24 -18.09 9.15
C LYS A 210 -31.33 -19.32 9.02
N ARG A 211 -30.03 -19.16 9.26
CA ARG A 211 -29.05 -20.26 9.18
C ARG A 211 -29.31 -21.35 10.22
N ALA A 212 -29.69 -20.96 11.43
CA ALA A 212 -29.99 -21.89 12.52
C ALA A 212 -31.39 -22.52 12.45
N ARG A 213 -32.27 -21.98 11.59
CA ARG A 213 -33.70 -22.30 11.52
C ARG A 213 -34.39 -22.13 12.89
N TRP A 214 -34.10 -21.02 13.56
CA TRP A 214 -34.72 -20.65 14.83
C TRP A 214 -35.93 -19.75 14.62
N ASP A 215 -36.76 -19.62 15.65
CA ASP A 215 -37.73 -18.53 15.78
C ASP A 215 -37.15 -17.40 16.66
N TYR A 216 -37.90 -16.31 16.82
CA TYR A 216 -37.45 -15.17 17.63
C TYR A 216 -37.28 -15.53 19.10
N ALA A 217 -38.16 -16.37 19.65
CA ALA A 217 -38.13 -16.77 21.06
C ALA A 217 -36.85 -17.55 21.39
N ARG A 218 -36.49 -18.51 20.53
CA ARG A 218 -35.27 -19.31 20.69
C ARG A 218 -34.01 -18.48 20.52
N TYR A 219 -34.00 -17.51 19.59
CA TYR A 219 -32.87 -16.60 19.48
C TYR A 219 -32.71 -15.74 20.74
N LEU A 220 -33.81 -15.17 21.26
CA LEU A 220 -33.82 -14.36 22.48
C LEU A 220 -33.34 -15.13 23.71
N GLU A 221 -33.77 -16.39 23.86
CA GLU A 221 -33.29 -17.29 24.92
C GLU A 221 -31.75 -17.41 24.86
N ARG A 222 -31.22 -17.77 23.68
CA ARG A 222 -29.77 -17.93 23.48
C ARG A 222 -29.00 -16.61 23.64
N PHE A 223 -29.59 -15.50 23.21
CA PHE A 223 -29.00 -14.17 23.32
C PHE A 223 -28.84 -13.71 24.77
N ARG A 224 -29.84 -14.00 25.61
CA ARG A 224 -29.83 -13.64 27.05
C ARG A 224 -28.87 -14.52 27.86
N GLU A 225 -28.69 -15.76 27.46
CA GLU A 225 -27.74 -16.68 28.06
C GLU A 225 -26.29 -16.45 27.61
N PHE A 226 -26.08 -15.65 26.55
CA PHE A 226 -24.76 -15.49 25.95
C PHE A 226 -23.82 -14.63 26.83
N PRO A 227 -22.65 -15.13 27.24
CA PRO A 227 -21.75 -14.41 28.14
C PRO A 227 -20.90 -13.37 27.39
N ALA A 228 -21.53 -12.41 26.71
CA ALA A 228 -20.82 -11.43 25.87
C ALA A 228 -19.76 -10.61 26.63
N ALA A 229 -19.93 -10.42 27.94
CA ALA A 229 -18.96 -9.72 28.78
C ALA A 229 -17.63 -10.48 28.94
N GLU A 230 -17.61 -11.80 28.78
CA GLU A 230 -16.39 -12.62 28.85
C GLU A 230 -15.57 -12.54 27.55
N HIS A 231 -16.21 -12.13 26.46
CA HIS A 231 -15.65 -12.07 25.12
C HIS A 231 -15.24 -10.65 24.68
N LEU A 232 -15.50 -9.62 25.48
CA LEU A 232 -15.30 -8.23 25.07
C LEU A 232 -14.42 -7.48 26.06
N VAL A 233 -13.36 -6.84 25.57
CA VAL A 233 -12.54 -5.94 26.37
C VAL A 233 -13.23 -4.58 26.42
N ARG A 234 -13.96 -4.30 27.51
CA ARG A 234 -14.57 -2.98 27.72
C ARG A 234 -13.48 -1.91 27.86
N ARG A 235 -13.55 -0.86 27.05
CA ARG A 235 -12.75 0.36 27.20
C ARG A 235 -13.67 1.53 27.53
N ASP A 236 -13.26 2.38 28.47
CA ASP A 236 -14.06 3.54 28.86
C ASP A 236 -14.32 4.45 27.65
N GLY A 237 -15.58 4.85 27.44
CA GLY A 237 -16.01 5.65 26.29
C GLY A 237 -16.40 4.86 25.05
N ASP A 238 -16.47 3.53 25.13
CA ASP A 238 -16.88 2.69 23.99
C ASP A 238 -18.36 2.91 23.59
N PRO A 239 -18.64 3.26 22.32
CA PRO A 239 -19.97 3.73 21.91
C PRO A 239 -20.91 2.62 21.41
N TYR A 240 -20.60 1.33 21.58
CA TYR A 240 -21.45 0.25 21.04
C TYR A 240 -22.27 -0.48 22.13
N PRO A 241 -23.59 -0.70 21.92
CA PRO A 241 -24.41 -1.47 22.85
C PRO A 241 -23.96 -2.94 22.92
N ILE A 242 -23.98 -3.51 24.13
CA ILE A 242 -23.71 -4.94 24.37
C ILE A 242 -24.50 -5.83 23.42
N GLY A 243 -25.77 -5.49 23.16
CA GLY A 243 -26.62 -6.30 22.29
C GLY A 243 -26.10 -6.44 20.86
N ALA A 244 -25.46 -5.40 20.32
CA ALA A 244 -24.84 -5.49 18.99
C ALA A 244 -23.63 -6.43 19.00
N ALA A 245 -22.81 -6.37 20.05
CA ALA A 245 -21.66 -7.26 20.16
C ALA A 245 -22.08 -8.72 20.40
N THR A 246 -23.12 -8.97 21.21
CA THR A 246 -23.72 -10.30 21.37
C THR A 246 -24.23 -10.85 20.03
N ALA A 247 -24.92 -10.03 19.24
CA ALA A 247 -25.40 -10.44 17.92
C ALA A 247 -24.27 -10.85 16.97
N ILE A 248 -23.17 -10.07 16.96
CA ILE A 248 -21.95 -10.39 16.20
C ILE A 248 -21.35 -11.72 16.67
N LEU A 249 -21.15 -11.90 17.98
CA LEU A 249 -20.57 -13.12 18.54
C LEU A 249 -21.41 -14.37 18.21
N MET A 250 -22.74 -14.26 18.29
CA MET A 250 -23.64 -15.34 17.91
C MET A 250 -23.62 -15.63 16.39
N ALA A 251 -23.45 -14.59 15.56
CA ALA A 251 -23.28 -14.74 14.10
C ALA A 251 -21.92 -15.36 13.74
N LEU A 252 -20.89 -15.13 14.54
CA LEU A 252 -19.55 -15.73 14.40
C LEU A 252 -19.45 -17.17 14.89
N GLU A 253 -20.37 -17.64 15.74
CA GLU A 253 -20.35 -19.00 16.32
C GLU A 253 -20.12 -20.12 15.27
N PRO A 254 -20.76 -20.11 14.08
CA PRO A 254 -20.50 -21.10 13.02
C PRO A 254 -19.11 -20.98 12.37
N PHE A 255 -18.44 -19.84 12.52
CA PHE A 255 -17.16 -19.49 11.87
C PHE A 255 -16.02 -19.32 12.89
N ARG A 256 -16.17 -19.86 14.12
CA ARG A 256 -15.18 -19.69 15.20
C ARG A 256 -13.76 -20.17 14.83
N ASP A 257 -13.68 -21.14 13.93
CA ASP A 257 -12.45 -21.77 13.46
C ASP A 257 -11.98 -21.20 12.11
N SER A 258 -12.69 -20.21 11.56
CA SER A 258 -12.35 -19.55 10.29
C SER A 258 -11.08 -18.72 10.39
N GLU A 259 -10.10 -19.03 9.57
CA GLU A 259 -8.90 -18.20 9.42
C GLU A 259 -9.23 -16.89 8.68
N LEU A 260 -10.13 -16.91 7.69
CA LEU A 260 -10.54 -15.71 6.96
C LEU A 260 -11.12 -14.64 7.88
N VAL A 261 -11.99 -15.03 8.82
CA VAL A 261 -12.56 -14.10 9.81
C VAL A 261 -11.47 -13.44 10.65
N ARG A 262 -10.48 -14.23 11.10
CA ARG A 262 -9.35 -13.77 11.93
C ARG A 262 -8.46 -12.83 11.12
N VAL A 263 -8.11 -13.19 9.89
CA VAL A 263 -7.30 -12.37 8.99
C VAL A 263 -8.01 -11.05 8.66
N LEU A 264 -9.26 -11.10 8.21
CA LEU A 264 -10.05 -9.91 7.89
C LEU A 264 -10.23 -8.97 9.07
N SER A 265 -10.12 -9.46 10.30
CA SER A 265 -10.22 -8.64 11.51
C SER A 265 -9.04 -7.69 11.72
N VAL A 266 -7.86 -7.99 11.16
CA VAL A 266 -6.63 -7.17 11.32
C VAL A 266 -6.20 -6.48 10.03
N LEU A 267 -6.81 -6.81 8.90
CA LEU A 267 -6.59 -6.16 7.60
C LEU A 267 -7.47 -4.92 7.40
N SER A 268 -7.34 -4.29 6.22
CA SER A 268 -8.00 -3.02 5.91
C SER A 268 -9.54 -3.14 5.98
N PRO A 269 -10.22 -2.29 6.78
CA PRO A 269 -11.69 -2.24 6.82
C PRO A 269 -12.32 -1.68 5.53
N ASP A 270 -11.51 -1.04 4.68
CA ASP A 270 -12.00 -0.37 3.48
C ASP A 270 -12.10 -1.32 2.28
N GLY A 271 -11.46 -2.47 2.38
CA GLY A 271 -11.59 -3.59 1.47
C GLY A 271 -10.33 -4.43 1.44
N VAL A 272 -10.52 -5.73 1.26
CA VAL A 272 -9.46 -6.70 1.02
C VAL A 272 -9.79 -7.44 -0.28
N PRO A 273 -8.86 -7.54 -1.25
CA PRO A 273 -9.09 -8.24 -2.50
C PRO A 273 -9.38 -9.72 -2.26
N ARG A 274 -10.35 -10.27 -2.98
CA ARG A 274 -10.72 -11.70 -2.90
C ARG A 274 -9.59 -12.61 -3.35
N ASP A 275 -8.87 -12.19 -4.39
CA ASP A 275 -7.71 -12.92 -4.92
C ASP A 275 -6.58 -13.05 -3.88
N LEU A 276 -6.49 -12.11 -2.94
CA LEU A 276 -5.53 -12.15 -1.83
C LEU A 276 -5.93 -13.21 -0.78
N LEU A 277 -7.23 -13.38 -0.53
CA LEU A 277 -7.79 -14.26 0.51
C LEU A 277 -7.87 -15.73 0.08
N GLY A 278 -8.26 -16.01 -1.16
CA GLY A 278 -8.15 -17.35 -1.76
C GLY A 278 -9.23 -18.39 -1.42
N ASP A 279 -10.40 -18.00 -0.90
CA ASP A 279 -11.55 -18.89 -0.66
C ASP A 279 -12.88 -18.15 -0.86
N ASP A 280 -13.41 -18.21 -2.07
CA ASP A 280 -14.63 -17.49 -2.49
C ASP A 280 -15.92 -18.08 -1.85
N ASP A 281 -15.91 -19.37 -1.52
CA ASP A 281 -17.09 -20.07 -0.98
C ASP A 281 -17.31 -19.67 0.48
N GLU A 282 -16.24 -19.66 1.30
CA GLU A 282 -16.35 -19.17 2.69
C GLU A 282 -16.70 -17.68 2.73
N LEU A 283 -16.18 -16.86 1.81
CA LEU A 283 -16.54 -15.44 1.70
C LEU A 283 -18.03 -15.24 1.40
N LEU A 284 -18.64 -16.09 0.57
CA LEU A 284 -20.07 -16.07 0.32
C LEU A 284 -20.86 -16.44 1.60
N ASP A 285 -20.41 -17.46 2.30
CA ASP A 285 -21.00 -17.93 3.56
C ASP A 285 -20.96 -16.84 4.66
N LEU A 286 -19.85 -16.09 4.73
CA LEU A 286 -19.69 -14.91 5.60
C LEU A 286 -20.56 -13.73 5.17
N HIS A 287 -20.76 -13.54 3.86
CA HIS A 287 -21.65 -12.51 3.34
C HIS A 287 -23.11 -12.81 3.67
N GLU A 288 -23.55 -14.05 3.51
CA GLU A 288 -24.89 -14.51 3.93
C GLU A 288 -25.11 -14.35 5.43
N ALA A 289 -24.05 -14.50 6.23
CA ALA A 289 -24.07 -14.26 7.67
C ALA A 289 -24.08 -12.76 8.05
N SER A 290 -24.03 -11.83 7.09
CA SER A 290 -23.90 -10.38 7.32
C SER A 290 -22.66 -10.01 8.15
N LEU A 291 -21.59 -10.78 8.02
CA LEU A 291 -20.29 -10.51 8.65
C LEU A 291 -19.36 -9.72 7.73
N VAL A 292 -19.51 -9.89 6.42
CA VAL A 292 -18.77 -9.16 5.38
C VAL A 292 -19.69 -8.66 4.28
N GLU A 293 -19.24 -7.64 3.56
CA GLU A 293 -19.92 -7.05 2.41
C GLU A 293 -18.97 -7.06 1.22
N PHE A 294 -19.46 -7.41 0.03
CA PHE A 294 -18.68 -7.19 -1.19
C PHE A 294 -18.64 -5.69 -1.51
N ALA A 295 -17.53 -5.23 -2.09
CA ALA A 295 -17.36 -3.86 -2.57
C ALA A 295 -16.55 -3.84 -3.87
N GLY A 296 -16.94 -2.98 -4.82
CA GLY A 296 -16.37 -2.98 -6.17
C GLY A 296 -16.46 -4.36 -6.84
N ASP A 297 -15.57 -4.67 -7.77
CA ASP A 297 -15.67 -5.91 -8.55
C ASP A 297 -15.02 -7.14 -7.87
N SER A 298 -14.08 -6.91 -6.94
CA SER A 298 -13.20 -7.97 -6.44
C SER A 298 -12.76 -7.81 -4.99
N SER A 299 -13.43 -6.99 -4.18
CA SER A 299 -13.04 -6.76 -2.77
C SER A 299 -14.14 -7.11 -1.77
N VAL A 300 -13.72 -7.44 -0.56
CA VAL A 300 -14.59 -7.74 0.58
C VAL A 300 -14.26 -6.80 1.73
N ARG A 301 -15.30 -6.30 2.40
CA ARG A 301 -15.21 -5.39 3.55
C ARG A 301 -15.77 -6.07 4.78
N MET A 302 -15.03 -6.06 5.87
CA MET A 302 -15.55 -6.44 7.19
C MET A 302 -15.88 -5.17 7.98
N HIS A 303 -17.10 -5.07 8.50
CA HIS A 303 -17.48 -3.91 9.29
C HIS A 303 -16.58 -3.80 10.53
N ARG A 304 -16.11 -2.59 10.86
CA ARG A 304 -15.12 -2.36 11.94
C ARG A 304 -15.55 -2.86 13.31
N LEU A 305 -16.85 -2.84 13.59
CA LEU A 305 -17.37 -3.43 14.83
C LEU A 305 -17.18 -4.96 14.84
N VAL A 306 -17.36 -5.63 13.71
CA VAL A 306 -17.10 -7.07 13.56
C VAL A 306 -15.60 -7.33 13.71
N GLN A 307 -14.75 -6.59 12.99
CA GLN A 307 -13.30 -6.68 13.13
C GLN A 307 -12.86 -6.54 14.59
N ARG A 308 -13.38 -5.52 15.29
CA ARG A 308 -13.07 -5.29 16.70
C ARG A 308 -13.49 -6.44 17.60
N VAL A 309 -14.73 -6.94 17.46
CA VAL A 309 -15.24 -8.06 18.27
C VAL A 309 -14.38 -9.31 18.06
N VAL A 310 -13.93 -9.57 16.82
CA VAL A 310 -13.02 -10.67 16.51
C VAL A 310 -11.64 -10.44 17.13
N ARG A 311 -11.04 -9.24 17.00
CA ARG A 311 -9.75 -8.91 17.63
C ARG A 311 -9.76 -9.01 19.15
N ASP A 312 -10.88 -8.70 19.80
CA ASP A 312 -11.01 -8.87 21.25
C ASP A 312 -11.01 -10.36 21.68
N GLN A 313 -11.21 -11.31 20.75
CA GLN A 313 -11.13 -12.75 21.02
C GLN A 313 -9.69 -13.31 21.07
N GLY A 314 -8.68 -12.60 20.55
CA GLY A 314 -7.32 -13.13 20.48
C GLY A 314 -6.37 -12.38 19.55
N ASP A 315 -5.16 -12.92 19.43
CA ASP A 315 -4.11 -12.39 18.57
C ASP A 315 -4.13 -13.06 17.19
N TRP A 316 -4.47 -12.28 16.17
CA TRP A 316 -4.59 -12.73 14.78
C TRP A 316 -3.50 -12.16 13.86
N VAL A 317 -2.60 -11.34 14.41
CA VAL A 317 -1.58 -10.63 13.63
C VAL A 317 -0.61 -11.61 12.98
N ALA A 318 -0.14 -12.60 13.71
CA ALA A 318 0.80 -13.60 13.18
C ALA A 318 0.20 -14.40 12.01
N LEU A 319 -1.09 -14.74 12.09
CA LEU A 319 -1.81 -15.45 11.03
C LEU A 319 -1.91 -14.59 9.76
N ALA A 320 -2.35 -13.34 9.89
CA ALA A 320 -2.44 -12.41 8.77
C ALA A 320 -1.06 -12.10 8.16
N ALA A 321 -0.04 -11.89 8.99
CA ALA A 321 1.33 -11.67 8.53
C ALA A 321 1.84 -12.85 7.70
N GLY A 322 1.58 -14.08 8.15
CA GLY A 322 1.92 -15.29 7.40
C GLY A 322 1.25 -15.35 6.03
N LEU A 323 -0.05 -15.04 5.95
CA LEU A 323 -0.79 -14.99 4.69
C LEU A 323 -0.20 -13.94 3.74
N LEU A 324 0.01 -12.71 4.20
CA LEU A 324 0.50 -11.61 3.36
C LEU A 324 1.92 -11.87 2.85
N LEU A 325 2.80 -12.50 3.64
CA LEU A 325 4.16 -12.84 3.21
C LEU A 325 4.19 -13.80 2.03
N HIS A 326 3.23 -14.72 1.95
CA HIS A 326 3.08 -15.62 0.80
C HIS A 326 2.45 -14.95 -0.42
N ARG A 327 2.12 -13.65 -0.34
CA ARG A 327 1.43 -12.88 -1.37
C ARG A 327 2.19 -11.60 -1.75
N VAL A 328 3.48 -11.50 -1.44
CA VAL A 328 4.33 -10.34 -1.80
C VAL A 328 4.44 -10.06 -3.30
N ASP A 329 4.10 -11.04 -4.15
CA ASP A 329 4.00 -10.89 -5.61
C ASP A 329 2.63 -10.38 -6.09
N PHE A 330 1.70 -10.08 -5.17
CA PHE A 330 0.40 -9.48 -5.48
C PHE A 330 0.56 -8.02 -5.91
N ASP A 331 -0.53 -7.37 -6.34
CA ASP A 331 -0.56 -5.93 -6.58
C ASP A 331 0.03 -5.18 -5.37
N GLY A 332 1.15 -4.50 -5.60
CA GLY A 332 1.97 -3.95 -4.53
C GLY A 332 1.29 -2.81 -3.80
N ASP A 333 0.55 -1.94 -4.49
CA ASP A 333 -0.13 -0.80 -3.85
C ASP A 333 -1.33 -1.25 -3.03
N GLU A 334 -2.01 -2.30 -3.48
CA GLU A 334 -3.07 -2.94 -2.70
C GLU A 334 -2.50 -3.68 -1.48
N LEU A 335 -1.40 -4.40 -1.65
CA LEU A 335 -0.75 -5.09 -0.53
C LEU A 335 -0.21 -4.09 0.52
N VAL A 336 0.33 -2.94 0.10
CA VAL A 336 0.71 -1.83 1.00
C VAL A 336 -0.45 -1.46 1.93
N ARG A 337 -1.66 -1.26 1.40
CA ARG A 337 -2.85 -0.93 2.22
C ARG A 337 -3.12 -1.99 3.30
N GLN A 338 -2.91 -3.25 2.98
CA GLN A 338 -3.12 -4.36 3.92
C GLN A 338 -2.01 -4.44 4.97
N VAL A 339 -0.76 -4.17 4.59
CA VAL A 339 0.39 -4.11 5.51
C VAL A 339 0.26 -2.93 6.47
N GLU A 340 -0.15 -1.75 5.99
CA GLU A 340 -0.43 -0.58 6.83
C GLU A 340 -1.51 -0.87 7.87
N ALA A 341 -2.61 -1.52 7.45
CA ALA A 341 -3.69 -1.89 8.35
C ALA A 341 -3.24 -2.94 9.38
N LEU A 342 -2.46 -3.94 8.96
CA LEU A 342 -1.88 -4.94 9.85
C LEU A 342 -0.96 -4.27 10.88
N TRP A 343 -0.07 -3.38 10.44
CA TRP A 343 0.84 -2.62 11.31
C TRP A 343 0.07 -1.78 12.34
N ALA A 344 -0.95 -1.04 11.90
CA ALA A 344 -1.80 -0.23 12.79
C ALA A 344 -2.57 -1.06 13.82
N ASN A 345 -2.85 -2.32 13.53
CA ASN A 345 -3.51 -3.26 14.45
C ASN A 345 -2.51 -4.14 15.24
N THR A 346 -1.20 -3.93 15.11
CA THR A 346 -0.16 -4.69 15.81
C THR A 346 0.26 -3.93 17.07
N ASP A 347 0.13 -4.57 18.23
CA ASP A 347 0.69 -4.05 19.48
C ASP A 347 2.12 -4.58 19.77
N GLU A 348 2.73 -4.07 20.83
CA GLU A 348 4.09 -4.41 21.24
C GLU A 348 4.31 -5.91 21.50
N ARG A 349 3.27 -6.67 21.87
CA ARG A 349 3.39 -8.12 22.14
C ARG A 349 3.22 -8.96 20.88
N GLN A 350 2.47 -8.43 19.91
CA GLN A 350 2.15 -9.10 18.65
C GLN A 350 3.24 -8.89 17.58
N MET A 351 4.10 -7.89 17.78
CA MET A 351 5.18 -7.58 16.85
C MET A 351 6.14 -8.76 16.68
N SER A 352 6.23 -9.25 15.44
CA SER A 352 7.03 -10.43 15.06
C SER A 352 7.92 -10.13 13.87
N LYS A 353 8.91 -11.01 13.60
CA LYS A 353 9.76 -10.93 12.41
C LYS A 353 8.93 -10.84 11.12
N ASN A 354 7.81 -11.55 11.03
CA ASN A 354 6.95 -11.52 9.84
C ASN A 354 6.31 -10.15 9.59
N VAL A 355 5.84 -9.49 10.66
CA VAL A 355 5.29 -8.13 10.56
C VAL A 355 6.37 -7.14 10.11
N LEU A 356 7.58 -7.27 10.68
CA LEU A 356 8.72 -6.43 10.31
C LEU A 356 9.16 -6.67 8.85
N LEU A 357 9.16 -7.93 8.38
CA LEU A 357 9.48 -8.26 6.98
C LEU A 357 8.46 -7.68 6.00
N LEU A 358 7.16 -7.69 6.32
CA LEU A 358 6.13 -7.06 5.51
C LEU A 358 6.30 -5.55 5.44
N ARG A 359 6.55 -4.92 6.59
CA ARG A 359 6.78 -3.47 6.68
C ARG A 359 8.08 -3.06 5.95
N LEU A 360 9.08 -3.93 5.96
CA LEU A 360 10.30 -3.77 5.17
C LEU A 360 10.04 -3.89 3.66
N TRP A 361 9.27 -4.91 3.25
CA TRP A 361 8.86 -5.09 1.87
C TRP A 361 8.10 -3.87 1.36
N GLU A 362 7.20 -3.30 2.16
CA GLU A 362 6.46 -2.09 1.85
C GLU A 362 7.40 -0.90 1.57
N ALA A 363 8.38 -0.65 2.44
CA ALA A 363 9.39 0.39 2.20
C ALA A 363 10.17 0.15 0.89
N GLY A 364 10.48 -1.11 0.56
CA GLY A 364 11.10 -1.48 -0.71
C GLY A 364 10.22 -1.18 -1.92
N HIS A 365 8.93 -1.53 -1.86
CA HIS A 365 7.94 -1.28 -2.91
C HIS A 365 7.68 0.22 -3.12
N LEU A 366 7.57 0.98 -2.03
CA LEU A 366 7.47 2.44 -2.09
C LEU A 366 8.72 3.07 -2.72
N GLY A 367 9.91 2.55 -2.40
CA GLY A 367 11.16 2.98 -3.02
C GLY A 367 11.22 2.68 -4.53
N SER A 368 10.75 1.51 -4.96
CA SER A 368 10.73 1.13 -6.39
C SER A 368 9.73 1.96 -7.21
N THR A 369 8.68 2.47 -6.57
CA THR A 369 7.66 3.36 -7.14
C THR A 369 7.99 4.85 -6.97
N ALA A 370 9.24 5.18 -6.63
CA ALA A 370 9.76 6.54 -6.45
C ALA A 370 9.12 7.38 -5.32
N ARG A 371 8.42 6.74 -4.37
CA ARG A 371 7.87 7.35 -3.14
C ARG A 371 8.91 7.35 -2.02
N PHE A 372 10.07 7.94 -2.28
CA PHE A 372 11.26 7.86 -1.41
C PHE A 372 11.05 8.45 -0.01
N ASP A 373 10.25 9.50 0.13
CA ASP A 373 10.01 10.14 1.44
C ASP A 373 9.22 9.19 2.37
N GLU A 374 8.14 8.59 1.86
CA GLU A 374 7.30 7.65 2.61
C GLU A 374 8.06 6.37 2.94
N ALA A 375 8.73 5.81 1.93
CA ALA A 375 9.59 4.66 2.10
C ALA A 375 10.65 4.91 3.19
N GLY A 376 11.17 6.14 3.29
CA GLY A 376 12.27 6.49 4.19
C GLY A 376 11.83 6.42 5.63
N VAL A 377 10.71 7.07 5.93
CA VAL A 377 10.10 7.03 7.25
C VAL A 377 9.84 5.59 7.69
N ILE A 378 9.30 4.75 6.79
CA ILE A 378 8.99 3.36 7.11
C ILE A 378 10.27 2.54 7.32
N ALA A 379 11.27 2.69 6.46
CA ALA A 379 12.55 1.99 6.61
C ALA A 379 13.22 2.34 7.94
N GLU A 380 13.16 3.60 8.38
CA GLU A 380 13.69 4.03 9.68
C GLU A 380 12.94 3.42 10.87
N GLU A 381 11.60 3.37 10.80
CA GLU A 381 10.73 2.79 11.82
C GLU A 381 11.02 1.28 11.95
N VAL A 382 11.02 0.57 10.83
CA VAL A 382 11.25 -0.89 10.77
C VAL A 382 12.64 -1.26 11.24
N TYR A 383 13.66 -0.48 10.86
CA TYR A 383 15.02 -0.71 11.29
C TYR A 383 15.15 -0.57 12.82
N ALA A 384 14.58 0.48 13.39
CA ALA A 384 14.62 0.72 14.83
C ALA A 384 13.90 -0.40 15.61
N GLU A 385 12.71 -0.80 15.15
CA GLU A 385 11.92 -1.84 15.79
C GLU A 385 12.58 -3.23 15.66
N GLY A 386 13.16 -3.52 14.49
CA GLY A 386 13.89 -4.76 14.24
C GLY A 386 15.14 -4.88 15.09
N LEU A 387 15.95 -3.82 15.19
CA LEU A 387 17.12 -3.80 16.07
C LEU A 387 16.73 -4.01 17.54
N ALA A 388 15.64 -3.39 18.00
CA ALA A 388 15.19 -3.50 19.38
C ALA A 388 14.69 -4.92 19.73
N ARG A 389 14.11 -5.66 18.77
CA ARG A 389 13.42 -6.94 19.02
C ARG A 389 14.15 -8.17 18.57
N LEU A 390 14.70 -8.11 17.36
CA LEU A 390 15.36 -9.25 16.73
C LEU A 390 16.83 -9.31 17.12
N GLY A 391 17.37 -8.25 17.73
CA GLY A 391 18.79 -8.17 18.08
C GLY A 391 19.64 -8.30 16.83
N ASP A 392 20.58 -9.24 16.85
CA ASP A 392 21.54 -9.49 15.76
C ASP A 392 21.01 -10.45 14.69
N ASP A 393 19.72 -10.37 14.33
CA ASP A 393 19.17 -11.14 13.21
C ASP A 393 19.79 -10.64 11.88
N GLU A 394 20.86 -11.32 11.49
CA GLU A 394 21.76 -10.99 10.40
C GLU A 394 21.03 -10.71 9.08
N ASP A 395 20.13 -11.63 8.71
CA ASP A 395 19.38 -11.58 7.46
C ASP A 395 18.40 -10.40 7.44
N PHE A 396 17.69 -10.19 8.55
CA PHE A 396 16.74 -9.08 8.67
C PHE A 396 17.47 -7.74 8.62
N LEU A 397 18.52 -7.57 9.42
CA LEU A 397 19.27 -6.33 9.46
C LEU A 397 19.93 -6.03 8.12
N LEU A 398 20.47 -7.04 7.41
CA LEU A 398 21.00 -6.86 6.07
C LEU A 398 19.92 -6.37 5.09
N ALA A 399 18.73 -6.99 5.09
CA ALA A 399 17.62 -6.56 4.23
C ALA A 399 17.13 -5.15 4.58
N ALA A 400 16.99 -4.83 5.87
CA ALA A 400 16.58 -3.52 6.37
C ALA A 400 17.55 -2.42 5.91
N ARG A 401 18.85 -2.72 6.00
CA ARG A 401 19.93 -1.85 5.55
C ARG A 401 19.92 -1.60 4.03
N GLN A 402 19.65 -2.63 3.22
CA GLN A 402 19.57 -2.47 1.76
C GLN A 402 18.43 -1.54 1.36
N VAL A 403 17.24 -1.72 1.92
CA VAL A 403 16.07 -0.87 1.67
C VAL A 403 16.33 0.56 2.13
N ALA A 404 16.88 0.75 3.33
CA ALA A 404 17.26 2.07 3.85
C ALA A 404 18.27 2.80 2.94
N SER A 405 19.18 2.05 2.29
CA SER A 405 20.10 2.59 1.31
C SER A 405 19.34 3.15 0.09
N VAL A 406 18.44 2.37 -0.51
CA VAL A 406 17.71 2.71 -1.74
C VAL A 406 16.82 3.93 -1.56
N VAL A 407 16.34 4.11 -0.34
CA VAL A 407 15.29 5.05 -0.01
C VAL A 407 15.80 6.45 0.39
N GLY A 408 17.09 6.59 0.72
CA GLY A 408 17.94 7.77 0.46
C GLY A 408 17.65 9.16 1.05
N GLN A 409 16.45 9.46 1.56
CA GLN A 409 16.07 10.83 1.95
C GLN A 409 16.42 11.18 3.41
N ALA A 410 16.21 10.28 4.36
CA ALA A 410 16.45 10.57 5.79
C ALA A 410 17.95 10.50 6.18
N ASP A 411 18.39 11.31 7.16
CA ASP A 411 19.79 11.30 7.64
C ASP A 411 20.02 10.14 8.62
N LEU A 412 20.24 8.96 8.04
CA LEU A 412 20.51 7.72 8.77
C LEU A 412 21.95 7.61 9.26
N LEU A 413 22.84 8.53 8.88
CA LEU A 413 24.27 8.43 9.15
C LEU A 413 24.60 8.27 10.65
N PRO A 414 23.97 8.99 11.61
CA PRO A 414 24.25 8.78 13.02
C PRO A 414 23.94 7.36 13.49
N ARG A 415 22.82 6.78 13.03
CA ARG A 415 22.40 5.42 13.39
C ARG A 415 23.28 4.37 12.73
N LEU A 416 23.60 4.53 11.45
CA LEU A 416 24.47 3.61 10.71
C LEU A 416 25.91 3.60 11.27
N ARG A 417 26.39 4.74 11.79
CA ARG A 417 27.68 4.80 12.51
C ARG A 417 27.63 4.02 13.83
N ILE A 418 26.55 4.16 14.60
CA ILE A 418 26.34 3.38 15.83
C ILE A 418 26.26 1.89 15.50
N ASP A 419 25.49 1.51 14.49
CA ASP A 419 25.38 0.13 14.01
C ASP A 419 26.74 -0.49 13.65
N LEU A 420 27.57 0.24 12.90
CA LEU A 420 28.92 -0.24 12.56
C LEU A 420 29.80 -0.43 13.81
N VAL A 421 29.72 0.50 14.78
CA VAL A 421 30.47 0.37 16.04
C VAL A 421 29.98 -0.85 16.82
N THR A 422 28.68 -0.97 17.03
CA THR A 422 28.07 -2.09 17.75
C THR A 422 28.38 -3.43 17.07
N SER A 423 28.26 -3.51 15.74
CA SER A 423 28.55 -4.74 15.00
C SER A 423 30.02 -5.15 15.16
N ARG A 424 30.97 -4.20 15.14
CA ARG A 424 32.39 -4.47 15.41
C ARG A 424 32.64 -4.93 16.85
N GLU A 425 31.92 -4.37 17.82
CA GLU A 425 32.04 -4.75 19.23
C GLU A 425 31.48 -6.15 19.52
N VAL A 426 30.36 -6.51 18.88
CA VAL A 426 29.65 -7.78 19.11
C VAL A 426 30.29 -8.93 18.33
N HIS A 427 30.53 -8.74 17.03
CA HIS A 427 30.93 -9.82 16.12
C HIS A 427 32.42 -9.82 15.79
N GLY A 428 33.14 -8.74 16.06
CA GLY A 428 34.53 -8.54 15.64
C GLY A 428 34.65 -7.79 14.32
N THR A 429 35.85 -7.26 14.05
CA THR A 429 36.12 -6.44 12.85
C THR A 429 36.24 -7.26 11.57
N ASP A 430 36.50 -8.55 11.69
CA ASP A 430 36.67 -9.55 10.61
C ASP A 430 35.38 -10.35 10.34
N HIS A 431 34.24 -9.88 10.84
CA HIS A 431 32.95 -10.55 10.61
C HIS A 431 32.24 -10.02 9.36
N PRO A 432 31.60 -10.87 8.54
CA PRO A 432 30.81 -10.45 7.37
C PRO A 432 29.74 -9.38 7.67
N LEU A 433 29.15 -9.41 8.87
CA LEU A 433 28.20 -8.38 9.31
C LEU A 433 28.84 -7.01 9.50
N ALA A 434 30.02 -6.94 10.10
CA ALA A 434 30.72 -5.67 10.30
C ALA A 434 31.10 -5.06 8.94
N LEU A 435 31.47 -5.91 7.97
CA LEU A 435 31.66 -5.49 6.59
C LEU A 435 30.35 -5.02 5.94
N GLY A 436 29.24 -5.73 6.16
CA GLY A 436 27.90 -5.34 5.71
C GLY A 436 27.46 -3.96 6.25
N SER A 437 27.63 -3.70 7.54
CA SER A 437 27.34 -2.39 8.16
C SER A 437 28.22 -1.28 7.58
N ALA A 438 29.50 -1.56 7.33
CA ALA A 438 30.41 -0.60 6.72
C ALA A 438 29.98 -0.22 5.30
N ARG A 439 29.59 -1.21 4.49
CA ARG A 439 29.07 -0.99 3.14
C ARG A 439 27.84 -0.09 3.12
N VAL A 440 26.89 -0.34 3.99
CA VAL A 440 25.63 0.42 4.04
C VAL A 440 25.90 1.86 4.45
N LEU A 441 26.74 2.06 5.48
CA LEU A 441 27.20 3.39 5.88
C LEU A 441 27.90 4.10 4.71
N ALA A 442 28.74 3.40 3.96
CA ALA A 442 29.45 3.96 2.82
C ALA A 442 28.52 4.34 1.66
N GLN A 443 27.59 3.46 1.27
CA GLN A 443 26.59 3.74 0.24
C GLN A 443 25.72 4.95 0.60
N HIS A 444 25.27 5.04 1.86
CA HIS A 444 24.50 6.19 2.33
C HIS A 444 25.36 7.47 2.40
N SER A 445 26.62 7.36 2.81
CA SER A 445 27.58 8.48 2.83
C SER A 445 27.79 9.05 1.43
N VAL A 446 27.98 8.19 0.42
CA VAL A 446 28.07 8.61 -1.00
C VAL A 446 26.83 9.38 -1.43
N ARG A 447 25.62 8.88 -1.13
CA ARG A 447 24.35 9.58 -1.46
C ARG A 447 24.23 10.95 -0.80
N LYS A 448 24.80 11.14 0.40
CA LYS A 448 24.86 12.45 1.09
C LYS A 448 26.07 13.30 0.66
N GLY A 449 26.79 12.92 -0.39
CA GLY A 449 27.95 13.65 -0.91
C GLY A 449 29.22 13.52 -0.06
N ARG A 450 29.27 12.55 0.86
CA ARG A 450 30.41 12.27 1.74
C ARG A 450 31.23 11.07 1.24
N ALA A 451 31.66 11.12 -0.02
CA ALA A 451 32.39 10.01 -0.64
C ALA A 451 33.72 9.68 0.07
N GLU A 452 34.40 10.67 0.65
CA GLU A 452 35.62 10.43 1.46
C GLU A 452 35.34 9.66 2.76
N GLU A 453 34.17 9.88 3.38
CA GLU A 453 33.75 9.07 4.53
C GLU A 453 33.54 7.61 4.11
N ALA A 454 32.89 7.40 2.96
CA ALA A 454 32.66 6.07 2.41
C ALA A 454 33.97 5.32 2.15
N VAL A 455 34.96 6.00 1.54
CA VAL A 455 36.30 5.45 1.34
C VAL A 455 36.94 5.04 2.66
N SER A 456 36.97 5.95 3.64
CA SER A 456 37.59 5.70 4.95
C SER A 456 36.95 4.52 5.68
N VAL A 457 35.61 4.44 5.66
CA VAL A 457 34.85 3.35 6.29
C VAL A 457 35.15 2.01 5.65
N LEU A 458 35.16 1.94 4.31
CA LEU A 458 35.38 0.70 3.56
C LEU A 458 36.84 0.24 3.60
N GLU A 459 37.82 1.17 3.52
CA GLU A 459 39.24 0.83 3.68
C GLU A 459 39.49 0.22 5.06
N GLN A 460 38.96 0.83 6.14
CA GLN A 460 39.06 0.28 7.48
C GLN A 460 38.35 -1.07 7.62
N ALA A 461 37.18 -1.23 7.00
CA ALA A 461 36.45 -2.48 7.05
C ALA A 461 37.17 -3.59 6.30
N LEU A 462 37.83 -3.31 5.17
CA LEU A 462 38.54 -4.31 4.37
C LEU A 462 39.97 -4.59 4.85
N GLU A 463 40.52 -3.81 5.78
CA GLU A 463 41.89 -3.95 6.30
C GLU A 463 42.22 -5.35 6.85
N PRO A 464 41.33 -6.05 7.60
CA PRO A 464 41.60 -7.42 8.06
C PRO A 464 41.89 -8.40 6.91
N TRP A 465 41.39 -8.12 5.70
CA TRP A 465 41.53 -8.95 4.50
C TRP A 465 42.55 -8.38 3.52
N ARG A 466 43.39 -7.45 3.95
CA ARG A 466 44.42 -6.85 3.10
C ARG A 466 45.52 -7.86 2.82
N GLY A 467 45.52 -8.40 1.59
CA GLY A 467 46.53 -9.37 1.14
C GLY A 467 46.11 -10.83 1.29
N GLU A 468 44.93 -11.08 1.86
CA GLU A 468 44.27 -12.38 1.85
C GLU A 468 43.53 -12.61 0.51
N PRO A 469 43.24 -13.87 0.15
CA PRO A 469 42.38 -14.19 -0.98
C PRO A 469 41.00 -13.51 -0.83
N VAL A 470 40.51 -12.91 -1.92
CA VAL A 470 39.18 -12.30 -1.92
C VAL A 470 38.12 -13.39 -2.03
N GLU A 471 37.31 -13.53 -0.98
CA GLU A 471 36.13 -14.42 -0.99
C GLU A 471 34.87 -13.70 -1.49
N ALA A 472 33.80 -14.45 -1.79
CA ALA A 472 32.57 -13.95 -2.40
C ALA A 472 31.84 -12.90 -1.54
N GLU A 473 32.06 -12.92 -0.24
CA GLU A 473 31.49 -12.02 0.77
C GLU A 473 32.07 -10.59 0.65
N HIS A 474 33.30 -10.45 0.16
CA HIS A 474 33.98 -9.16 0.00
C HIS A 474 33.59 -8.42 -1.28
N PHE A 475 33.06 -9.15 -2.27
CA PHE A 475 32.72 -8.66 -3.61
C PHE A 475 31.97 -7.32 -3.56
N GLY A 476 30.89 -7.26 -2.77
CA GLY A 476 30.09 -6.05 -2.68
C GLY A 476 30.80 -4.87 -2.01
N ALA A 477 31.71 -5.11 -1.06
CA ALA A 477 32.48 -4.05 -0.42
C ALA A 477 33.56 -3.48 -1.34
N LEU A 478 34.17 -4.34 -2.17
CA LEU A 478 35.11 -3.90 -3.21
C LEU A 478 34.41 -3.05 -4.26
N ASP A 479 33.22 -3.43 -4.70
CA ASP A 479 32.42 -2.65 -5.63
C ASP A 479 32.06 -1.26 -5.06
N ASP A 480 31.57 -1.22 -3.81
CA ASP A 480 31.25 0.03 -3.12
C ASP A 480 32.49 0.92 -2.95
N LEU A 481 33.67 0.32 -2.67
CA LEU A 481 34.94 1.04 -2.52
C LEU A 481 35.45 1.58 -3.87
N GLY A 482 35.36 0.78 -4.93
CA GLY A 482 35.73 1.20 -6.29
C GLY A 482 34.86 2.35 -6.80
N ALA A 483 33.56 2.30 -6.52
CA ALA A 483 32.65 3.41 -6.80
C ALA A 483 33.04 4.67 -6.02
N ALA A 484 33.31 4.55 -4.71
CA ALA A 484 33.71 5.67 -3.86
C ALA A 484 35.05 6.29 -4.30
N TYR A 485 36.05 5.47 -4.65
CA TYR A 485 37.33 5.92 -5.21
C TYR A 485 37.15 6.69 -6.52
N THR A 486 36.28 6.22 -7.41
CA THR A 486 36.00 6.93 -8.68
C THR A 486 35.43 8.32 -8.40
N LEU A 487 34.50 8.44 -7.44
CA LEU A 487 33.88 9.71 -7.06
C LEU A 487 34.85 10.69 -6.36
N THR A 488 35.86 10.20 -5.66
CA THR A 488 36.88 11.03 -5.01
C THR A 488 38.09 11.34 -5.91
N GLY A 489 38.06 10.91 -7.18
CA GLY A 489 39.16 11.14 -8.13
C GLY A 489 40.33 10.16 -8.00
N ARG A 490 40.18 9.11 -7.18
CA ARG A 490 41.15 8.01 -6.96
C ARG A 490 40.94 6.89 -7.98
N ALA A 491 40.81 7.25 -9.27
CA ALA A 491 40.42 6.33 -10.34
C ALA A 491 41.41 5.18 -10.55
N ALA A 492 42.70 5.40 -10.30
CA ALA A 492 43.72 4.35 -10.38
C ALA A 492 43.50 3.26 -9.31
N GLU A 493 43.18 3.65 -8.07
CA GLU A 493 42.83 2.69 -7.02
C GLU A 493 41.49 2.00 -7.28
N ALA A 494 40.51 2.70 -7.85
CA ALA A 494 39.22 2.13 -8.25
C ALA A 494 39.40 0.96 -9.23
N VAL A 495 40.20 1.14 -10.28
CA VAL A 495 40.49 0.10 -11.28
C VAL A 495 41.06 -1.15 -10.59
N VAL A 496 42.06 -0.99 -9.73
CA VAL A 496 42.71 -2.13 -9.04
C VAL A 496 41.73 -2.92 -8.18
N VAL A 497 40.88 -2.21 -7.42
CA VAL A 497 39.90 -2.87 -6.54
C VAL A 497 38.80 -3.58 -7.34
N LEU A 498 38.35 -3.00 -8.44
CA LEU A 498 37.29 -3.57 -9.28
C LEU A 498 37.80 -4.73 -10.13
N GLU A 499 39.04 -4.69 -10.61
CA GLU A 499 39.70 -5.83 -11.26
C GLU A 499 39.80 -7.03 -10.28
N ARG A 500 40.19 -6.77 -9.02
CA ARG A 500 40.17 -7.81 -7.97
C ARG A 500 38.78 -8.37 -7.68
N SER A 501 37.73 -7.53 -7.77
CA SER A 501 36.34 -7.97 -7.61
C SER A 501 35.93 -8.92 -8.76
N LEU A 502 36.34 -8.60 -10.00
CA LEU A 502 36.10 -9.43 -11.18
C LEU A 502 36.93 -10.71 -11.23
N ASP A 503 38.09 -10.78 -10.58
CA ASP A 503 38.84 -12.04 -10.42
C ASP A 503 38.01 -13.10 -9.66
N VAL A 504 37.11 -12.66 -8.78
CA VAL A 504 36.21 -13.53 -8.00
C VAL A 504 34.91 -13.81 -8.75
N ARG A 505 34.29 -12.79 -9.34
CA ARG A 505 33.06 -12.91 -10.13
C ARG A 505 33.22 -12.27 -11.52
N PRO A 506 33.80 -12.98 -12.49
CA PRO A 506 34.02 -12.44 -13.84
C PRO A 506 32.73 -12.00 -14.55
N GLU A 507 31.60 -12.64 -14.25
CA GLU A 507 30.28 -12.38 -14.82
C GLU A 507 29.53 -11.19 -14.20
N ALA A 508 30.11 -10.50 -13.23
CA ALA A 508 29.44 -9.41 -12.51
C ALA A 508 29.32 -8.14 -13.37
N LEU A 509 28.23 -8.04 -14.14
CA LEU A 509 27.94 -6.91 -15.05
C LEU A 509 27.92 -5.54 -14.34
N TYR A 510 27.50 -5.49 -13.07
CA TYR A 510 27.52 -4.27 -12.28
C TYR A 510 28.96 -3.80 -11.99
N THR A 511 29.84 -4.71 -11.55
CA THR A 511 31.27 -4.43 -11.34
C THR A 511 31.97 -4.02 -12.62
N GLN A 512 31.66 -4.68 -13.75
CA GLN A 512 32.19 -4.28 -15.06
C GLN A 512 31.77 -2.85 -15.43
N SER A 513 30.54 -2.45 -15.09
CA SER A 513 30.05 -1.09 -15.30
C SER A 513 30.80 -0.07 -14.43
N LEU A 514 31.04 -0.39 -13.16
CA LEU A 514 31.86 0.44 -12.27
C LEU A 514 33.31 0.55 -12.77
N LEU A 515 33.88 -0.53 -13.28
CA LEU A 515 35.23 -0.54 -13.83
C LEU A 515 35.32 0.33 -15.09
N SER A 516 34.27 0.32 -15.92
CA SER A 516 34.17 1.24 -17.05
C SER A 516 34.18 2.70 -16.62
N ASP A 517 33.38 3.06 -15.61
CA ASP A 517 33.34 4.42 -15.05
C ASP A 517 34.73 4.83 -14.51
N ALA A 518 35.41 3.94 -13.78
CA ALA A 518 36.76 4.16 -13.28
C ALA A 518 37.81 4.31 -14.40
N CYS A 519 37.75 3.47 -15.44
CA CYS A 519 38.60 3.58 -16.63
C CYS A 519 38.38 4.92 -17.35
N GLY A 520 37.13 5.36 -17.49
CA GLY A 520 36.78 6.65 -18.06
C GLY A 520 37.38 7.82 -17.26
N ALA A 521 37.23 7.79 -15.93
CA ALA A 521 37.82 8.79 -15.04
C ALA A 521 39.36 8.83 -15.08
N LEU A 522 40.01 7.68 -15.34
CA LEU A 522 41.45 7.56 -15.49
C LEU A 522 41.95 7.95 -16.90
N GLY A 523 41.04 8.17 -17.86
CA GLY A 523 41.37 8.47 -19.26
C GLY A 523 41.63 7.24 -20.14
N ARG A 524 41.34 6.03 -19.65
CA ARG A 524 41.40 4.76 -20.40
C ARG A 524 40.12 4.55 -21.22
N PHE A 525 39.83 5.46 -22.14
CA PHE A 525 38.54 5.51 -22.84
C PHE A 525 38.24 4.27 -23.70
N ALA A 526 39.26 3.66 -24.32
CA ALA A 526 39.09 2.44 -25.10
C ALA A 526 38.65 1.26 -24.23
N ASP A 527 39.18 1.14 -23.00
CA ASP A 527 38.80 0.09 -22.06
C ASP A 527 37.38 0.32 -21.53
N ALA A 528 37.03 1.57 -21.20
CA ALA A 528 35.69 1.94 -20.76
C ALA A 528 34.63 1.61 -21.85
N ARG A 529 34.93 1.97 -23.10
CA ARG A 529 34.08 1.64 -24.25
C ARG A 529 33.86 0.13 -24.37
N ARG A 530 34.94 -0.67 -24.36
CA ARG A 530 34.88 -2.14 -24.47
C ARG A 530 34.02 -2.75 -23.37
N LEU A 531 34.25 -2.36 -22.12
CA LEU A 531 33.49 -2.87 -20.96
C LEU A 531 32.00 -2.53 -21.06
N CYS A 532 31.66 -1.29 -21.42
CA CYS A 532 30.25 -0.91 -21.62
C CYS A 532 29.59 -1.68 -22.77
N GLU A 533 30.33 -1.99 -23.84
CA GLU A 533 29.83 -2.78 -24.97
C GLU A 533 29.53 -4.22 -24.53
N GLU A 534 30.44 -4.85 -23.79
CA GLU A 534 30.25 -6.19 -23.21
C GLU A 534 29.04 -6.25 -22.26
N VAL A 535 28.90 -5.27 -21.36
CA VAL A 535 27.76 -5.18 -20.42
C VAL A 535 26.44 -5.02 -21.18
N TRP A 536 26.40 -4.14 -22.18
CA TRP A 536 25.21 -3.92 -22.97
C TRP A 536 24.81 -5.17 -23.76
N ASP A 537 25.78 -5.86 -24.37
CA ASP A 537 25.54 -7.11 -25.10
C ASP A 537 25.01 -8.22 -24.20
N ALA A 538 25.55 -8.35 -22.98
CA ALA A 538 25.08 -9.32 -22.01
C ALA A 538 23.63 -9.06 -21.58
N TYR A 539 23.27 -7.83 -21.22
CA TYR A 539 21.88 -7.48 -20.87
C TYR A 539 20.94 -7.62 -22.07
N ARG A 540 21.39 -7.23 -23.26
CA ARG A 540 20.61 -7.36 -24.49
C ARG A 540 20.31 -8.82 -24.84
N GLY A 541 21.26 -9.72 -24.62
CA GLY A 541 21.08 -11.15 -24.85
C GLY A 541 20.21 -11.86 -23.81
N THR A 542 20.22 -11.40 -22.55
CA THR A 542 19.53 -12.05 -21.43
C THR A 542 18.14 -11.47 -21.15
N ALA A 543 18.03 -10.15 -21.03
CA ALA A 543 16.80 -9.45 -20.68
C ALA A 543 16.05 -8.88 -21.91
N GLY A 544 16.72 -8.86 -23.07
CA GLY A 544 16.17 -8.32 -24.31
C GLY A 544 16.43 -6.82 -24.49
N PRO A 545 16.19 -6.28 -25.71
CA PRO A 545 16.59 -4.93 -26.09
C PRO A 545 15.78 -3.80 -25.41
N GLY A 546 14.55 -4.07 -24.96
CA GLY A 546 13.66 -3.07 -24.34
C GLY A 546 13.71 -3.04 -22.81
N HIS A 547 14.46 -3.94 -22.17
CA HIS A 547 14.50 -4.02 -20.72
C HIS A 547 15.21 -2.79 -20.10
N PRO A 548 14.74 -2.24 -18.96
CA PRO A 548 15.33 -1.06 -18.32
C PRO A 548 16.85 -1.16 -18.11
N ALA A 549 17.34 -2.32 -17.65
CA ALA A 549 18.78 -2.54 -17.45
C ALA A 549 19.57 -2.51 -18.77
N THR A 550 19.01 -3.04 -19.87
CA THR A 550 19.64 -3.00 -21.20
C THR A 550 19.73 -1.58 -21.72
N LEU A 551 18.68 -0.78 -21.54
CA LEU A 551 18.65 0.62 -21.94
C LEU A 551 19.60 1.48 -21.09
N PHE A 552 19.71 1.21 -19.78
CA PHE A 552 20.69 1.86 -18.91
C PHE A 552 22.13 1.56 -19.35
N ALA A 553 22.46 0.30 -19.63
CA ALA A 553 23.77 -0.11 -20.14
C ALA A 553 24.10 0.53 -21.50
N ALA A 554 23.11 0.62 -22.41
CA ALA A 554 23.25 1.32 -23.68
C ALA A 554 23.53 2.82 -23.48
N GLY A 555 22.88 3.46 -22.50
CA GLY A 555 23.15 4.86 -22.15
C GLY A 555 24.59 5.08 -21.66
N LYS A 556 25.08 4.18 -20.81
CA LYS A 556 26.49 4.17 -20.36
C LYS A 556 27.47 3.98 -21.52
N LEU A 557 27.19 3.06 -22.44
CA LEU A 557 27.96 2.89 -23.67
C LEU A 557 27.97 4.16 -24.52
N GLY A 558 26.83 4.87 -24.62
CA GLY A 558 26.76 6.17 -25.29
C GLY A 558 27.74 7.19 -24.73
N SER A 559 27.81 7.32 -23.40
CA SER A 559 28.77 8.20 -22.73
C SER A 559 30.23 7.75 -22.95
N ALA A 560 30.51 6.44 -22.89
CA ALA A 560 31.85 5.90 -23.13
C ALA A 560 32.32 6.11 -24.58
N LEU A 561 31.43 5.93 -25.58
CA LEU A 561 31.70 6.22 -26.99
C LEU A 561 32.08 7.69 -27.19
N PHE A 562 31.38 8.61 -26.54
CA PHE A 562 31.70 10.03 -26.63
C PHE A 562 33.09 10.33 -26.08
N LEU A 563 33.41 9.84 -24.87
CA LEU A 563 34.73 9.99 -24.27
C LEU A 563 35.85 9.35 -25.11
N ASN A 564 35.54 8.27 -25.84
CA ASN A 564 36.46 7.60 -26.75
C ASN A 564 36.63 8.31 -28.11
N GLY A 565 35.97 9.46 -28.32
CA GLY A 565 36.07 10.24 -29.56
C GLY A 565 35.14 9.78 -30.68
N GLU A 566 34.03 9.11 -30.36
CA GLU A 566 33.02 8.61 -31.31
C GLU A 566 31.64 9.30 -31.12
N PRO A 567 31.54 10.63 -31.28
CA PRO A 567 30.34 11.40 -30.92
C PRO A 567 29.11 11.06 -31.76
N ASP A 568 29.27 10.70 -33.03
CA ASP A 568 28.16 10.33 -33.92
C ASP A 568 27.48 9.03 -33.50
N LEU A 569 28.28 8.03 -33.11
CA LEU A 569 27.79 6.76 -32.58
C LEU A 569 27.14 6.95 -31.22
N ALA A 570 27.79 7.71 -30.33
CA ALA A 570 27.24 8.08 -29.03
C ALA A 570 25.85 8.74 -29.17
N ARG A 571 25.74 9.75 -30.05
CA ARG A 571 24.48 10.46 -30.30
C ARG A 571 23.42 9.53 -30.85
N SER A 572 23.76 8.67 -31.81
CA SER A 572 22.82 7.75 -32.43
C SER A 572 22.26 6.76 -31.40
N LEU A 573 23.13 6.17 -30.59
CA LEU A 573 22.74 5.23 -29.54
C LEU A 573 21.86 5.89 -28.47
N LEU A 574 22.26 7.07 -27.98
CA LEU A 574 21.50 7.79 -26.95
C LEU A 574 20.11 8.24 -27.45
N LEU A 575 19.96 8.57 -28.74
CA LEU A 575 18.66 8.86 -29.34
C LEU A 575 17.74 7.63 -29.36
N VAL A 576 18.29 6.43 -29.63
CA VAL A 576 17.56 5.17 -29.59
C VAL A 576 17.15 4.83 -28.16
N VAL A 577 18.07 4.96 -27.20
CA VAL A 577 17.79 4.73 -25.77
C VAL A 577 16.67 5.64 -25.29
N ARG A 578 16.72 6.93 -25.63
CA ARG A 578 15.65 7.88 -25.31
C ARG A 578 14.32 7.47 -25.94
N ALA A 579 14.30 7.15 -27.24
CA ALA A 579 13.06 6.81 -27.94
C ALA A 579 12.39 5.55 -27.36
N ILE A 580 13.14 4.46 -27.20
CA ILE A 580 12.63 3.20 -26.65
C ILE A 580 12.28 3.37 -25.16
N GLY A 581 13.12 4.06 -24.39
CA GLY A 581 12.86 4.32 -22.97
C GLY A 581 11.61 5.17 -22.75
N THR A 582 11.37 6.21 -23.57
CA THR A 582 10.16 7.03 -23.47
C THR A 582 8.90 6.22 -23.77
N ASP A 583 8.95 5.33 -24.77
CA ASP A 583 7.80 4.51 -25.17
C ASP A 583 7.47 3.43 -24.13
N LEU A 584 8.48 2.75 -23.57
CA LEU A 584 8.27 1.63 -22.65
C LEU A 584 8.19 2.03 -21.18
N LEU A 585 8.94 3.03 -20.76
CA LEU A 585 9.12 3.40 -19.35
C LEU A 585 8.57 4.78 -19.00
N GLY A 586 8.13 5.53 -20.02
CA GLY A 586 7.74 6.93 -19.88
C GLY A 586 8.91 7.91 -19.94
N PRO A 587 8.63 9.20 -20.23
CA PRO A 587 9.66 10.22 -20.42
C PRO A 587 10.48 10.53 -19.16
N ASP A 588 9.93 10.34 -17.97
CA ASP A 588 10.57 10.72 -16.70
C ASP A 588 11.39 9.60 -16.05
N HIS A 589 11.38 8.40 -16.64
CA HIS A 589 12.19 7.30 -16.13
C HIS A 589 13.67 7.68 -16.13
N LEU A 590 14.41 7.27 -15.08
CA LEU A 590 15.83 7.61 -14.86
C LEU A 590 16.71 7.34 -16.09
N VAL A 591 16.44 6.26 -16.82
CA VAL A 591 17.15 5.90 -18.06
C VAL A 591 16.99 6.96 -19.15
N VAL A 592 15.77 7.50 -19.32
CA VAL A 592 15.47 8.50 -20.36
C VAL A 592 16.11 9.83 -20.00
N THR A 593 15.94 10.29 -18.76
CA THR A 593 16.50 11.55 -18.28
C THR A 593 18.04 11.53 -18.28
N ALA A 594 18.66 10.39 -17.96
CA ALA A 594 20.11 10.19 -18.07
C ALA A 594 20.58 10.27 -19.54
N ALA A 595 19.87 9.62 -20.48
CA ALA A 595 20.20 9.67 -21.90
C ALA A 595 20.07 11.10 -22.45
N GLU A 596 19.07 11.88 -22.00
CA GLU A 596 18.94 13.29 -22.36
C GLU A 596 20.06 14.16 -21.80
N GLY A 597 20.50 13.89 -20.57
CA GLY A 597 21.69 14.52 -19.98
C GLY A 597 22.93 14.29 -20.83
N ALA A 598 23.19 13.04 -21.21
CA ALA A 598 24.31 12.68 -22.07
C ALA A 598 24.19 13.34 -23.47
N LEU A 599 22.99 13.35 -24.08
CA LEU A 599 22.75 14.02 -25.36
C LEU A 599 23.02 15.53 -25.32
N ARG A 600 22.81 16.19 -24.18
CA ARG A 600 23.15 17.61 -24.02
C ARG A 600 24.66 17.83 -24.04
N ILE A 601 25.43 16.93 -23.45
CA ILE A 601 26.90 16.97 -23.45
C ILE A 601 27.44 16.72 -24.86
N VAL A 602 26.96 15.67 -25.53
CA VAL A 602 27.40 15.29 -26.90
C VAL A 602 27.09 16.39 -27.95
N ARG A 603 26.16 17.31 -27.67
CA ARG A 603 25.81 18.42 -28.58
C ARG A 603 26.66 19.68 -28.39
N GLN A 604 27.48 19.76 -27.35
CA GLN A 604 28.28 20.95 -27.03
C GLN A 604 29.68 20.94 -27.67
N ASP A 605 30.13 19.78 -28.17
CA ASP A 605 31.29 19.62 -29.07
C ASP A 605 30.84 19.60 -30.54
#